data_AF-A0A9E5HUC6-F1
#
_entry.id   AF-A0A9E5HUC6-F1
#
_cell.length_a   1.000
_cell.length_b   1.000
_cell.length_c   1.000
_cell.angle_alpha   90.00
_cell.angle_beta   90.00
_cell.angle_gamma   90.00
#
_symmetry.space_group_name_H-M   'P 1'
#
loop_
_entity.id
_entity.type
_entity.pdbx_description
1 polymer ?
#
loop_
_entity_poly.entity_id
_entity_poly.type
_entity_poly.pdbx_seq_one_letter_code
_entity_poly.pdbx_strand_id
1 'polypeptide(L)'
;MGILNTVLRAVTWWNGQTLNTQFYTWRKGVKVGEDDQGNAYYTCRQGKRRWVIFNGESEASRVSADWHGWLHHTFKEPPTERPLAHKEW
;
A
#
# COMPACT_ATOMS: atom_id res chain seq x y z
N MET A 1 -16.23 7.54 10.57
CA MET A 1 -15.07 7.86 11.42
C MET A 1 -15.55 7.94 12.86
N GLY A 2 -15.61 6.80 13.56
CA GLY A 2 -16.16 6.70 14.92
C GLY A 2 -15.17 6.07 15.89
N ILE A 3 -15.25 6.47 17.17
CA ILE A 3 -14.36 6.07 18.27
C ILE A 3 -14.24 4.54 18.40
N LEU A 4 -15.30 3.79 18.07
CA LEU A 4 -15.32 2.32 18.01
C LEU A 4 -14.28 1.73 17.05
N ASN A 5 -14.08 2.34 15.87
CA ASN A 5 -13.06 1.87 14.91
C ASN A 5 -11.64 2.13 15.41
N THR A 6 -11.44 3.17 16.23
CA THR A 6 -10.12 3.48 16.81
C THR A 6 -9.74 2.47 17.88
N VAL A 7 -10.69 2.04 18.70
CA VAL A 7 -10.49 1.00 19.73
C VAL A 7 -10.29 -0.37 19.08
N LEU A 8 -11.12 -0.75 18.10
CA LEU A 8 -10.95 -2.01 17.37
C LEU A 8 -9.60 -2.09 16.66
N ARG A 9 -9.12 -1.03 16.01
CA ARG A 9 -7.77 -1.00 15.38
C ARG A 9 -6.62 -1.16 16.39
N ALA A 10 -6.85 -0.90 17.67
CA ALA A 10 -5.86 -1.14 18.72
C ALA A 10 -5.81 -2.60 19.19
N VAL A 11 -6.93 -3.35 19.09
CA VAL A 11 -7.01 -4.77 19.52
C VAL A 11 -6.95 -5.75 18.33
N THR A 12 -7.23 -5.28 17.11
CA THR A 12 -7.11 -6.04 15.86
C THR A 12 -6.13 -5.35 14.93
N TRP A 13 -4.83 -5.60 15.09
CA TRP A 13 -3.79 -5.02 14.22
C TRP A 13 -3.91 -5.48 12.75
N TRP A 14 -4.75 -6.50 12.49
CA TRP A 14 -4.98 -7.09 11.18
C TRP A 14 -6.07 -6.36 10.37
N ASN A 15 -6.94 -5.58 11.03
CA ASN A 15 -7.98 -4.77 10.37
C ASN A 15 -7.41 -3.43 9.83
N GLY A 16 -6.46 -3.54 8.91
CA GLY A 16 -5.89 -2.43 8.15
C GLY A 16 -4.60 -1.86 8.73
N GLN A 17 -4.26 -0.62 8.34
CA GLN A 17 -3.00 0.00 8.76
C GLN A 17 -3.00 0.31 10.26
N THR A 18 -1.86 0.18 10.93
CA THR A 18 -1.71 0.62 12.33
C THR A 18 -1.75 2.15 12.44
N LEU A 19 -2.04 2.68 13.64
CA LEU A 19 -1.98 4.13 13.89
C LEU A 19 -0.59 4.72 13.62
N ASN A 20 0.47 3.97 13.90
CA ASN A 20 1.85 4.38 13.59
C ASN A 20 2.08 4.50 12.09
N THR A 21 1.63 3.51 11.30
CA THR A 21 1.71 3.55 9.83
C THR A 21 0.93 4.74 9.28
N GLN A 22 -0.24 5.04 9.83
CA GLN A 22 -1.07 6.17 9.40
C GLN A 22 -0.37 7.51 9.68
N PHE A 23 0.18 7.70 10.88
CA PHE A 23 0.93 8.91 11.22
C PHE A 23 2.19 9.08 10.36
N TYR A 24 2.95 8.00 10.17
CA TYR A 24 4.13 8.01 9.31
C TYR A 24 3.78 8.36 7.86
N THR A 25 2.71 7.76 7.32
CA THR A 25 2.25 8.02 5.95
C THR A 25 1.80 9.46 5.79
N TRP A 26 1.07 10.03 6.74
CA TRP A 26 0.68 11.44 6.69
C TRP A 26 1.88 12.39 6.66
N ARG A 27 2.93 12.10 7.45
CA ARG A 27 4.12 12.96 7.54
C ARG A 27 5.10 12.80 6.39
N LYS A 28 5.21 11.59 5.81
CA LYS A 28 6.32 11.21 4.90
C LYS A 28 5.88 10.52 3.61
N GLY A 29 4.63 10.08 3.52
CA GLY A 29 4.11 9.33 2.39
C GLY A 29 3.77 10.23 1.21
N VAL A 30 4.19 9.80 0.03
CA VAL A 30 3.76 10.30 -1.27
C VAL A 30 2.97 9.18 -1.91
N LYS A 31 1.69 9.42 -2.19
CA LYS A 31 0.83 8.45 -2.88
C LYS A 31 1.30 8.31 -4.33
N VAL A 32 1.54 7.08 -4.77
CA VAL A 32 2.05 6.76 -6.12
C VAL A 32 0.94 6.25 -7.02
N GLY A 33 0.03 5.44 -6.47
CA GLY A 33 -1.09 4.88 -7.21
C GLY A 33 -1.94 3.95 -6.35
N GLU A 34 -2.92 3.34 -6.98
CA GLU A 34 -3.82 2.34 -6.40
C GLU A 34 -3.92 1.15 -7.36
N ASP A 35 -4.23 -0.02 -6.83
CA ASP A 35 -4.61 -1.19 -7.65
C ASP A 35 -6.13 -1.36 -7.76
N ASP A 36 -6.57 -2.33 -8.56
CA ASP A 36 -7.98 -2.64 -8.80
C ASP A 36 -8.72 -3.12 -7.54
N GLN A 37 -8.00 -3.57 -6.51
CA GLN A 37 -8.57 -3.94 -5.21
C GLN A 37 -8.71 -2.74 -4.26
N GLY A 38 -8.22 -1.56 -4.67
CA GLY A 38 -8.21 -0.33 -3.89
C GLY A 38 -7.07 -0.25 -2.88
N ASN A 39 -6.05 -1.10 -2.96
CA ASN A 39 -4.86 -0.95 -2.13
C ASN A 39 -4.06 0.24 -2.63
N ALA A 40 -3.66 1.11 -1.71
CA ALA A 40 -2.95 2.34 -2.03
C ALA A 40 -1.44 2.20 -1.77
N TYR A 41 -0.64 2.57 -2.75
CA TYR A 41 0.82 2.42 -2.72
C TYR A 41 1.48 3.77 -2.48
N TYR A 42 2.45 3.76 -1.55
CA TYR A 42 3.13 4.96 -1.09
C TYR A 42 4.65 4.79 -1.17
N THR A 43 5.34 5.89 -1.41
CA THR A 43 6.79 5.99 -1.26
C THR A 43 7.18 7.20 -0.43
N CYS A 44 8.38 7.20 0.14
CA CYS A 44 8.92 8.41 0.73
C CYS A 44 9.50 9.33 -0.36
N ARG A 45 9.57 10.63 -0.10
CA ARG A 45 10.10 11.63 -1.06
C ARG A 45 11.53 11.34 -1.55
N GLN A 46 12.30 10.53 -0.82
CA GLN A 46 13.66 10.09 -1.20
C GLN A 46 13.70 8.69 -1.82
N GLY A 47 12.56 8.03 -2.03
CA GLY A 47 12.46 6.68 -2.62
C GLY A 47 13.02 5.53 -1.77
N LYS A 48 13.54 5.82 -0.56
CA LYS A 48 14.18 4.83 0.33
C LYS A 48 13.23 3.77 0.90
N ARG A 49 11.93 4.07 0.98
CA ARG A 49 10.91 3.15 1.49
C ARG A 49 9.69 3.17 0.59
N ARG A 50 9.13 1.99 0.35
CA ARG A 50 7.87 1.75 -0.36
C ARG A 50 6.98 0.89 0.55
N TRP A 51 5.70 1.21 0.62
CA TRP A 51 4.75 0.45 1.42
C TRP A 51 3.36 0.53 0.80
N VAL A 52 2.51 -0.40 1.18
CA VAL A 52 1.11 -0.50 0.75
C VAL A 52 0.19 -0.29 1.95
N ILE A 53 -0.93 0.38 1.73
CA ILE A 53 -2.05 0.47 2.66
C ILE A 53 -3.20 -0.31 2.03
N PHE A 54 -3.53 -1.45 2.63
CA PHE A 54 -4.61 -2.31 2.16
C PHE A 54 -5.98 -1.70 2.41
N ASN A 55 -6.90 -1.94 1.48
CA ASN A 55 -8.31 -1.63 1.64
C ASN A 55 -9.03 -2.76 2.40
N GLY A 56 -8.77 -2.86 3.71
CA GLY A 56 -9.35 -3.89 4.58
C GLY A 56 -8.27 -4.67 5.34
N GLU A 57 -8.37 -5.99 5.31
CA GLU A 57 -7.41 -6.88 5.99
C GLU A 57 -5.99 -6.74 5.39
N SER A 58 -5.01 -6.62 6.28
CA SER A 58 -3.60 -6.48 5.90
C SER A 58 -3.02 -7.84 5.49
N GLU A 59 -3.21 -8.24 4.24
CA GLU A 59 -2.74 -9.52 3.70
C GLU A 59 -1.79 -9.32 2.51
N ALA A 60 -0.56 -9.85 2.61
CA ALA A 60 0.48 -9.63 1.61
C ALA A 60 0.17 -10.23 0.23
N SER A 61 -0.63 -11.31 0.17
CA SER A 61 -1.05 -11.98 -1.07
C SER A 61 -1.97 -11.12 -1.93
N ARG A 62 -2.57 -10.07 -1.36
CA ARG A 62 -3.50 -9.16 -2.06
C ARG A 62 -2.81 -8.09 -2.90
N VAL A 63 -1.48 -8.01 -2.82
CA VAL A 63 -0.70 -7.14 -3.69
C VAL A 63 -0.72 -7.74 -5.10
N SER A 64 -1.22 -6.98 -6.07
CA SER A 64 -1.20 -7.40 -7.47
C SER A 64 0.22 -7.64 -7.99
N ALA A 65 0.36 -8.50 -9.00
CA ALA A 65 1.65 -8.84 -9.59
C ALA A 65 2.41 -7.60 -10.09
N ASP A 66 1.70 -6.63 -10.67
CA ASP A 66 2.26 -5.38 -11.19
C ASP A 66 2.91 -4.54 -10.09
N TRP A 67 2.24 -4.44 -8.95
CA TRP A 67 2.73 -3.66 -7.82
C TRP A 67 3.76 -4.41 -6.96
N HIS A 68 3.76 -5.75 -6.97
CA HIS A 68 4.68 -6.57 -6.20
C HIS A 68 6.15 -6.28 -6.57
N GLY A 69 6.48 -6.26 -7.87
CA GLY A 69 7.85 -5.98 -8.33
C GLY A 69 8.33 -4.58 -7.96
N TRP A 70 7.44 -3.58 -8.03
CA TRP A 70 7.77 -2.23 -7.59
C TRP A 70 7.95 -2.15 -6.06
N LEU A 71 7.08 -2.78 -5.28
CA LEU A 71 7.16 -2.76 -3.81
C LEU A 71 8.48 -3.36 -3.31
N HIS A 72 8.96 -4.41 -3.96
CA HIS A 72 10.22 -5.10 -3.64
C HIS A 72 11.46 -4.52 -4.32
N HIS A 73 11.38 -3.30 -4.87
CA HIS A 73 12.50 -2.63 -5.55
C HIS A 73 13.07 -3.39 -6.77
N THR A 74 12.34 -4.35 -7.34
CA THR A 74 12.71 -5.01 -8.59
C THR A 74 12.63 -4.04 -9.76
N PHE A 75 11.62 -3.17 -9.77
CA PHE A 75 11.44 -2.12 -10.77
C PHE A 75 11.55 -0.73 -10.14
N LYS A 76 12.21 0.20 -10.86
CA LYS A 76 12.35 1.59 -10.42
C LYS A 76 11.03 2.35 -10.56
N GLU A 77 10.41 2.20 -11.72
CA GLU A 77 9.17 2.87 -12.15
C GLU A 77 7.95 2.12 -11.59
N PRO A 78 6.93 2.83 -11.08
CA PRO A 78 5.68 2.19 -10.68
C PRO A 78 4.87 1.73 -11.91
N PRO A 79 3.96 0.76 -11.74
CA PRO A 79 3.10 0.29 -12.83
C PRO A 79 2.16 1.39 -13.38
N THR A 80 1.93 2.47 -12.63
CA THR A 80 1.22 3.66 -13.10
C THR A 80 1.97 4.45 -14.17
N GLU A 81 3.30 4.45 -14.13
CA GLU A 81 4.14 5.11 -15.16
C GLU A 81 4.52 4.13 -16.26
N ARG A 82 4.77 2.86 -15.90
CA ARG A 82 5.16 1.82 -16.84
C ARG A 82 4.41 0.52 -16.53
N PRO A 83 3.23 0.31 -17.13
CA PRO A 83 2.47 -0.91 -16.93
C PRO A 83 3.24 -2.12 -17.47
N LEU A 84 3.11 -3.26 -16.79
CA LEU A 84 3.66 -4.51 -17.29
C LEU A 84 2.82 -5.01 -18.47
N ALA A 85 3.45 -5.72 -19.40
CA ALA A 85 2.75 -6.34 -20.51
C ALA A 85 1.92 -7.52 -19.99
N HIS A 86 0.60 -7.34 -19.90
CA HIS A 86 -0.32 -8.43 -19.63
C HIS A 86 -0.47 -9.29 -20.88
N LYS A 87 -0.37 -10.61 -20.73
CA LYS A 87 -0.64 -11.55 -21.82
C LYS A 87 -2.01 -12.18 -21.60
N GLU A 88 -2.73 -12.45 -22.69
CA GLU A 88 -4.12 -12.92 -22.65
C GLU A 88 -4.29 -14.42 -22.40
N TRP A 89 -3.19 -15.19 -22.36
CA TRP A 89 -3.18 -16.65 -22.34
C TRP A 89 -3.05 -17.25 -20.94
#